data_AF-A0A958R485-F1
#
_entry.id   AF-A0A958R485-F1
#
_cell.length_a   1.000
_cell.length_b   1.000
_cell.length_c   1.000
_cell.angle_alpha   90.00
_cell.angle_beta   90.00
_cell.angle_gamma   90.00
#
_symmetry.space_group_name_H-M   'P 1'
#
loop_
_entity.id
_entity.type
_entity.pdbx_description
1 polymer ?
#
loop_
_entity_poly.entity_id
_entity_poly.type
_entity_poly.pdbx_seq_one_letter_code
_entity_poly.pdbx_strand_id
1 'polypeptide(L)'
;MKQLRSVEKMMRLDLDANLLSEISGALEAEDYKRAILMCEKRVKKNETPNLLNRDFYYLLGAAYDYDGRSMEAFAIFKTLAERYPLFPDFTQSMLVCAQGILVQMSQHLEMTGNIEESDIENFYNWARDNYFVPARILQKYCEILIKRGKKAEARRLVEEFLVVYPHDYAFLRLARELATLAQDEIWQQDITERLTAILDRYPWQISLYALLPKESSSGPTH
;
A
#
# COMPACT_ATOMS: atom_id res chain seq x y z
N MET A 1 18.41 35.95 31.35
CA MET A 1 17.33 35.07 30.79
C MET A 1 17.57 34.61 29.34
N LYS A 2 18.02 35.44 28.38
CA LYS A 2 18.26 34.97 26.99
C LYS A 2 19.39 33.93 26.84
N GLN A 3 20.48 34.03 27.60
CA GLN A 3 21.60 33.09 27.52
C GLN A 3 21.27 31.68 28.05
N LEU A 4 20.49 31.56 29.13
CA LEU A 4 20.07 30.26 29.68
C LEU A 4 19.22 29.45 28.70
N ARG A 5 18.30 30.11 27.97
CA ARG A 5 17.50 29.46 26.92
C ARG A 5 18.34 28.95 25.74
N SER A 6 19.50 29.56 25.49
CA SER A 6 20.43 29.13 24.43
C SER A 6 21.19 27.87 24.83
N VAL A 7 21.66 27.79 26.09
CA VAL A 7 22.36 26.63 26.63
C VAL A 7 21.42 25.43 26.76
N GLU A 8 20.21 25.63 27.26
CA GLU A 8 19.19 24.57 27.31
C GLU A 8 18.82 24.03 25.93
N LYS A 9 18.75 24.91 24.91
CA LYS A 9 18.50 24.48 23.53
C LYS A 9 19.67 23.66 22.98
N MET A 10 20.90 24.06 23.24
CA MET A 10 22.10 23.36 22.78
C MET A 10 22.24 21.99 23.46
N MET A 11 22.07 21.91 24.79
CA MET A 11 22.09 20.64 25.52
C MET A 11 20.98 19.68 25.08
N ARG A 12 19.80 20.20 24.68
CA ARG A 12 18.74 19.36 24.11
C ARG A 12 19.11 18.81 22.72
N LEU A 13 19.80 19.58 21.89
CA LEU A 13 20.26 19.12 20.58
C LEU A 13 21.30 18.01 20.70
N ASP A 14 22.25 18.14 21.62
CA ASP A 14 23.25 17.09 21.86
C ASP A 14 22.63 15.80 22.42
N LEU A 15 21.65 15.93 23.32
CA LEU A 15 20.91 14.79 23.87
C LEU A 15 20.08 14.08 22.80
N ASP A 16 19.42 14.84 21.93
CA ASP A 16 18.65 14.28 20.81
C ASP A 16 19.58 13.61 19.78
N ALA A 17 20.79 14.16 19.52
CA ALA A 17 21.77 13.54 18.62
C ALA A 17 22.30 12.18 19.14
N ASN A 18 22.63 12.09 20.43
CA ASN A 18 23.04 10.83 21.04
C ASN A 18 21.92 9.78 20.98
N LEU A 19 20.68 10.18 21.27
CA LEU A 19 19.54 9.28 21.20
C LEU A 19 19.27 8.80 19.76
N LEU A 20 19.38 9.68 18.76
CA LEU A 20 19.28 9.29 17.35
C LEU A 20 20.36 8.26 16.99
N SER A 21 21.60 8.45 17.43
CA SER A 21 22.68 7.49 17.22
C SER A 21 22.39 6.13 17.88
N GLU A 22 21.83 6.11 19.09
CA GLU A 22 21.44 4.87 19.77
C GLU A 22 20.31 4.14 19.04
N ILE A 23 19.32 4.88 18.53
CA ILE A 23 18.21 4.31 17.74
C ILE A 23 18.75 3.70 16.45
N SER A 24 19.61 4.42 15.72
CA SER A 24 20.26 3.90 14.51
C SER A 24 21.08 2.64 14.80
N GLY A 25 21.87 2.64 15.87
CA GLY A 25 22.63 1.45 16.27
C GLY A 25 21.74 0.25 16.63
N ALA A 26 20.56 0.48 17.23
CA ALA A 26 19.60 -0.59 17.49
C ALA A 26 18.97 -1.13 16.20
N LEU A 27 18.66 -0.27 15.21
CA LEU A 27 18.18 -0.69 13.89
C LEU A 27 19.23 -1.51 13.13
N GLU A 28 20.49 -1.06 13.12
CA GLU A 28 21.61 -1.78 12.49
C GLU A 28 21.87 -3.15 13.14
N ALA A 29 21.61 -3.28 14.44
CA ALA A 29 21.72 -4.53 15.18
C ALA A 29 20.46 -5.41 15.09
N GLU A 30 19.47 -5.03 14.25
CA GLU A 30 18.17 -5.69 14.11
C GLU A 30 17.36 -5.78 15.41
N ASP A 31 17.67 -4.96 16.41
CA ASP A 31 16.91 -4.84 17.67
C ASP A 31 15.75 -3.84 17.51
N TYR A 32 14.82 -4.18 16.62
CA TYR A 32 13.71 -3.30 16.23
C TYR A 32 12.81 -2.94 17.41
N LYS A 33 12.59 -3.88 18.34
CA LYS A 33 11.77 -3.64 19.54
C LYS A 33 12.36 -2.56 20.43
N ARG A 34 13.69 -2.57 20.61
CA ARG A 34 14.37 -1.53 21.37
C ARG A 34 14.31 -0.19 20.64
N ALA A 35 14.53 -0.17 19.33
CA ALA A 35 14.41 1.03 18.51
C ALA A 35 13.01 1.65 18.63
N ILE A 36 11.95 0.84 18.49
CA ILE A 36 10.55 1.24 18.67
C ILE A 36 10.35 1.87 20.05
N LEU A 37 10.75 1.19 21.13
CA LEU A 37 10.55 1.68 22.50
C LEU A 37 11.22 3.05 22.73
N MET A 38 12.42 3.25 22.21
CA MET A 38 13.15 4.52 22.32
C MET A 38 12.44 5.64 21.56
N CYS A 39 12.02 5.36 20.32
CA CYS A 39 11.25 6.28 19.49
C CYS A 39 9.90 6.64 20.13
N GLU A 40 9.09 5.65 20.52
CA GLU A 40 7.78 5.86 21.15
C GLU A 40 7.88 6.71 22.42
N LYS A 41 8.89 6.45 23.27
CA LYS A 41 9.12 7.26 24.48
C LYS A 41 9.41 8.72 24.15
N ARG A 42 10.08 9.00 23.03
CA ARG A 42 10.39 10.37 22.58
C ARG A 42 9.19 11.02 21.91
N VAL A 43 8.48 10.28 21.07
CA VAL A 43 7.28 10.71 20.34
C VAL A 43 6.13 10.97 21.30
N LYS A 44 5.87 10.11 22.30
CA LYS A 44 4.79 10.30 23.29
C LYS A 44 4.90 11.61 24.08
N LYS A 45 6.11 12.16 24.23
CA LYS A 45 6.33 13.47 24.87
C LYS A 45 5.96 14.65 23.97
N ASN A 46 5.80 14.44 22.67
CA ASN A 46 5.47 15.47 21.69
C ASN A 46 4.28 14.97 20.85
N GLU A 47 3.08 15.46 21.11
CA GLU A 47 1.85 14.92 20.51
C GLU A 47 1.82 15.01 18.96
N THR A 48 2.61 15.89 18.34
CA THR A 48 2.63 16.05 16.89
C THR A 48 4.05 16.18 16.29
N PRO A 49 4.28 15.64 15.07
CA PRO A 49 5.52 15.85 14.35
C PRO A 49 5.78 17.34 14.09
N ASN A 50 6.96 17.83 14.41
CA ASN A 50 7.46 19.17 14.11
C ASN A 50 8.91 19.04 13.59
N LEU A 51 9.50 20.14 13.10
CA LEU A 51 10.85 20.11 12.53
C LEU A 51 11.93 19.59 13.50
N LEU A 52 11.71 19.70 14.81
CA LEU A 52 12.69 19.29 15.83
C LEU A 52 12.60 17.80 16.18
N ASN A 53 11.52 17.11 15.82
CA ASN A 53 11.33 15.71 16.21
C ASN A 53 10.91 14.79 15.06
N ARG A 54 10.79 15.30 13.82
CA ARG A 54 10.41 14.50 12.65
C ARG A 54 11.31 13.29 12.43
N ASP A 55 12.59 13.38 12.76
CA ASP A 55 13.56 12.30 12.54
C ASP A 55 13.24 11.12 13.46
N PHE A 56 12.74 11.37 14.68
CA PHE A 56 12.25 10.31 15.57
C PHE A 56 10.97 9.65 15.04
N TYR A 57 10.07 10.40 14.41
CA TYR A 57 8.92 9.81 13.73
C TYR A 57 9.38 8.98 12.52
N TYR A 58 10.32 9.48 11.73
CA TYR A 58 10.85 8.75 10.58
C TYR A 58 11.48 7.42 11.02
N LEU A 59 12.34 7.45 12.04
CA LEU A 59 12.95 6.24 12.60
C LEU A 59 11.92 5.31 13.26
N LEU A 60 10.85 5.84 13.86
CA LEU A 60 9.74 5.02 14.36
C LEU A 60 9.03 4.29 13.23
N GLY A 61 8.73 5.00 12.13
CA GLY A 61 8.14 4.40 10.93
C GLY A 61 9.02 3.30 10.36
N ALA A 62 10.34 3.54 10.25
CA ALA A 62 11.29 2.55 9.76
C ALA A 62 11.36 1.33 10.68
N ALA A 63 11.41 1.55 12.00
CA ALA A 63 11.43 0.48 12.99
C ALA A 63 10.16 -0.39 12.94
N TYR A 64 8.99 0.23 12.76
CA TYR A 64 7.74 -0.52 12.55
C TYR A 64 7.77 -1.35 11.27
N ASP A 65 8.29 -0.81 10.18
CA ASP A 65 8.34 -1.56 8.92
C ASP A 65 9.26 -2.80 9.05
N TYR A 66 10.45 -2.63 9.66
CA TYR A 66 11.36 -3.75 9.91
C TYR A 66 10.81 -4.79 10.90
N ASP A 67 9.97 -4.39 11.85
CA ASP A 67 9.26 -5.29 12.78
C ASP A 67 8.02 -5.96 12.14
N GLY A 68 7.74 -5.70 10.85
CA GLY A 68 6.60 -6.26 10.11
C GLY A 68 5.26 -5.54 10.35
N ARG A 69 5.28 -4.37 11.00
CA ARG A 69 4.13 -3.53 11.32
C ARG A 69 3.92 -2.45 10.24
N SER A 70 3.79 -2.90 8.99
CA SER A 70 3.82 -2.01 7.82
C SER A 70 2.68 -0.99 7.79
N MET A 71 1.50 -1.33 8.35
CA MET A 71 0.37 -0.38 8.45
C MET A 71 0.67 0.80 9.38
N GLU A 72 1.25 0.54 10.55
CA GLU A 72 1.68 1.60 11.46
C GLU A 72 2.82 2.43 10.87
N ALA A 73 3.77 1.79 10.18
CA ALA A 73 4.84 2.48 9.46
C ALA A 73 4.28 3.44 8.40
N PHE A 74 3.34 2.95 7.59
CA PHE A 74 2.67 3.75 6.56
C PHE A 74 1.93 4.96 7.13
N ALA A 75 1.17 4.77 8.22
CA ALA A 75 0.45 5.88 8.87
C ALA A 75 1.40 7.00 9.33
N ILE A 76 2.58 6.62 9.85
CA ILE A 76 3.63 7.58 10.24
C ILE A 76 4.20 8.28 9.00
N PHE A 77 4.63 7.54 7.99
CA PHE A 77 5.24 8.13 6.80
C PHE A 77 4.27 9.02 6.02
N LYS A 78 2.99 8.64 5.95
CA LYS A 78 1.93 9.49 5.39
C LYS A 78 1.83 10.82 6.11
N THR A 79 1.78 10.79 7.45
CA THR A 79 1.75 12.02 8.27
C THR A 79 2.98 12.89 8.03
N LEU A 80 4.16 12.29 7.87
CA LEU A 80 5.40 13.02 7.57
C LEU A 80 5.40 13.62 6.16
N ALA A 81 4.95 12.87 5.15
CA ALA A 81 4.88 13.33 3.76
C ALA A 81 3.89 14.49 3.58
N GLU A 82 2.71 14.42 4.21
CA GLU A 82 1.70 15.48 4.19
C GLU A 82 2.21 16.77 4.87
N ARG A 83 2.98 16.62 5.96
CA ARG A 83 3.46 17.76 6.75
C ARG A 83 4.77 18.36 6.24
N TYR A 84 5.58 17.57 5.55
CA TYR A 84 6.90 17.94 5.05
C TYR A 84 7.09 17.53 3.58
N PRO A 85 6.30 18.07 2.65
CA PRO A 85 6.31 17.65 1.24
C PRO A 85 7.64 17.93 0.51
N LEU A 86 8.52 18.75 1.10
CA LEU A 86 9.86 19.05 0.56
C LEU A 86 10.92 17.99 0.93
N PHE A 87 10.56 16.97 1.70
CA PHE A 87 11.45 15.90 2.13
C PHE A 87 11.10 14.61 1.36
N PRO A 88 11.74 14.37 0.20
CA PRO A 88 11.34 13.29 -0.70
C PRO A 88 11.46 11.91 -0.06
N ASP A 89 12.38 11.73 0.89
CA ASP A 89 12.57 10.49 1.64
C ASP A 89 11.28 10.04 2.34
N PHE A 90 10.47 10.96 2.86
CA PHE A 90 9.22 10.59 3.53
C PHE A 90 8.18 10.06 2.55
N THR A 91 8.07 10.70 1.38
CA THR A 91 7.23 10.20 0.30
C THR A 91 7.74 8.84 -0.19
N GLN A 92 9.05 8.69 -0.38
CA GLN A 92 9.64 7.43 -0.83
C GLN A 92 9.40 6.30 0.18
N SER A 93 9.65 6.51 1.46
CA SER A 93 9.39 5.51 2.51
C SER A 93 7.90 5.18 2.62
N MET A 94 7.02 6.18 2.52
CA MET A 94 5.57 5.95 2.46
C MET A 94 5.20 5.04 1.28
N LEU A 95 5.77 5.27 0.10
CA LEU A 95 5.52 4.45 -1.09
C LEU A 95 6.04 3.02 -0.94
N VAL A 96 7.23 2.82 -0.34
CA VAL A 96 7.79 1.49 -0.06
C VAL A 96 6.90 0.72 0.92
N CYS A 97 6.49 1.33 2.04
CA CYS A 97 5.58 0.68 2.98
C CYS A 97 4.23 0.39 2.34
N ALA A 98 3.71 1.29 1.50
CA ALA A 98 2.49 1.04 0.76
C ALA A 98 2.61 -0.17 -0.15
N GLN A 99 3.73 -0.36 -0.86
CA GLN A 99 4.00 -1.57 -1.64
C GLN A 99 4.07 -2.82 -0.76
N GLY A 100 4.73 -2.75 0.40
CA GLY A 100 4.78 -3.83 1.37
C GLY A 100 3.38 -4.24 1.86
N ILE A 101 2.55 -3.27 2.24
CA ILE A 101 1.15 -3.47 2.62
C ILE A 101 0.37 -4.10 1.48
N LEU A 102 0.55 -3.63 0.25
CA LEU A 102 -0.12 -4.19 -0.93
C LEU A 102 0.18 -5.66 -1.13
N VAL A 103 1.44 -6.04 -0.97
CA VAL A 103 1.86 -7.44 -1.05
C VAL A 103 1.25 -8.24 0.11
N GLN A 104 1.32 -7.73 1.34
CA GLN A 104 0.75 -8.41 2.52
C GLN A 104 -0.78 -8.56 2.42
N MET A 105 -1.48 -7.52 1.99
CA MET A 105 -2.93 -7.56 1.74
C MET A 105 -3.24 -8.55 0.61
N SER A 106 -2.51 -8.53 -0.50
CA SER A 106 -2.72 -9.50 -1.58
C SER A 106 -2.53 -10.93 -1.08
N GLN A 107 -1.47 -11.20 -0.31
CA GLN A 107 -1.20 -12.51 0.27
C GLN A 107 -2.26 -12.92 1.29
N HIS A 108 -2.65 -12.01 2.19
CA HIS A 108 -3.68 -12.29 3.18
C HIS A 108 -4.99 -12.63 2.50
N LEU A 109 -5.37 -11.86 1.48
CA LEU A 109 -6.56 -12.10 0.69
C LEU A 109 -6.49 -13.45 -0.05
N GLU A 110 -5.34 -13.83 -0.59
CA GLU A 110 -5.13 -15.14 -1.20
C GLU A 110 -5.26 -16.28 -0.17
N MET A 111 -4.78 -16.07 1.05
CA MET A 111 -4.82 -17.08 2.12
C MET A 111 -6.20 -17.21 2.79
N THR A 112 -6.88 -16.10 3.05
CA THR A 112 -8.09 -16.06 3.90
C THR A 112 -9.37 -15.79 3.11
N GLY A 113 -9.25 -15.24 1.89
CA GLY A 113 -10.38 -14.75 1.11
C GLY A 113 -11.04 -13.47 1.66
N ASN A 114 -10.57 -12.93 2.79
CA ASN A 114 -11.25 -11.86 3.52
C ASN A 114 -10.28 -10.71 3.89
N ILE A 115 -10.66 -9.49 3.53
CA ILE A 115 -10.10 -8.23 4.05
C ILE A 115 -11.28 -7.29 4.28
N GLU A 116 -11.22 -6.49 5.34
CA GLU A 116 -12.24 -5.47 5.62
C GLU A 116 -12.40 -4.52 4.43
N GLU A 117 -13.65 -4.32 3.97
CA GLU A 117 -13.92 -3.49 2.78
C GLU A 117 -13.41 -2.05 2.95
N SER A 118 -13.45 -1.52 4.18
CA SER A 118 -12.95 -0.19 4.51
C SER A 118 -11.46 -0.05 4.27
N ASP A 119 -10.68 -1.11 4.50
CA ASP A 119 -9.23 -1.08 4.32
C ASP A 119 -8.88 -1.07 2.83
N ILE A 120 -9.59 -1.88 2.04
CA ILE A 120 -9.47 -1.86 0.57
C ILE A 120 -9.83 -0.47 0.01
N GLU A 121 -10.93 0.13 0.47
CA GLU A 121 -11.38 1.44 -0.01
C GLU A 121 -10.42 2.57 0.39
N ASN A 122 -9.99 2.60 1.65
CA ASN A 122 -9.01 3.58 2.14
C ASN A 122 -7.69 3.48 1.37
N PHE A 123 -7.22 2.24 1.15
CA PHE A 123 -5.99 2.00 0.44
C PHE A 123 -6.11 2.38 -1.04
N TYR A 124 -7.19 1.98 -1.71
CA TYR A 124 -7.46 2.35 -3.11
C TYR A 124 -7.45 3.86 -3.30
N ASN A 125 -8.19 4.60 -2.47
CA ASN A 125 -8.28 6.05 -2.59
C ASN A 125 -6.91 6.73 -2.39
N TRP A 126 -6.15 6.28 -1.39
CA TRP A 126 -4.79 6.79 -1.19
C TRP A 126 -3.88 6.45 -2.38
N ALA A 127 -3.89 5.20 -2.84
CA ALA A 127 -3.03 4.74 -3.92
C ALA A 127 -3.35 5.47 -5.23
N ARG A 128 -4.64 5.66 -5.57
CA ARG A 128 -5.07 6.40 -6.76
C ARG A 128 -4.53 7.82 -6.80
N ASP A 129 -4.51 8.50 -5.65
CA ASP A 129 -4.15 9.92 -5.58
C ASP A 129 -2.63 10.14 -5.45
N ASN A 130 -1.86 9.11 -5.07
CA ASN A 130 -0.44 9.25 -4.73
C ASN A 130 0.49 8.30 -5.50
N TYR A 131 -0.03 7.24 -6.12
CA TYR A 131 0.77 6.15 -6.67
C TYR A 131 0.05 5.32 -7.75
N PHE A 132 0.66 4.20 -8.13
CA PHE A 132 0.04 3.17 -8.94
C PHE A 132 -0.82 2.24 -8.07
N VAL A 133 -2.05 1.94 -8.51
CA VAL A 133 -2.93 0.98 -7.84
C VAL A 133 -2.65 -0.43 -8.38
N PRO A 134 -2.22 -1.39 -7.55
CA PRO A 134 -2.04 -2.77 -8.01
C PRO A 134 -3.36 -3.39 -8.46
N ALA A 135 -3.28 -4.21 -9.52
CA ALA A 135 -4.45 -4.84 -10.14
C ALA A 135 -5.32 -5.63 -9.15
N ARG A 136 -4.74 -6.30 -8.14
CA ARG A 136 -5.48 -7.06 -7.11
C ARG A 136 -6.30 -6.16 -6.18
N ILE A 137 -5.79 -4.98 -5.80
CA ILE A 137 -6.57 -4.02 -5.00
C ILE A 137 -7.67 -3.40 -5.86
N LEU A 138 -7.38 -3.05 -7.11
CA LEU A 138 -8.41 -2.59 -8.04
C LEU A 138 -9.52 -3.64 -8.19
N GLN A 139 -9.15 -4.92 -8.37
CA GLN A 139 -10.10 -6.03 -8.44
C GLN A 139 -11.02 -6.05 -7.23
N LYS A 140 -10.48 -6.07 -6.01
CA LYS A 140 -11.29 -6.11 -4.79
C LYS A 140 -12.13 -4.86 -4.59
N TYR A 141 -11.60 -3.70 -4.92
CA TYR A 141 -12.39 -2.47 -4.86
C TYR A 141 -13.57 -2.50 -5.85
N CYS A 142 -13.36 -2.99 -7.08
CA CYS A 142 -14.44 -3.18 -8.05
C CYS A 142 -15.47 -4.23 -7.59
N GLU A 143 -15.04 -5.34 -6.97
CA GLU A 143 -15.95 -6.33 -6.36
C GLU A 143 -16.82 -5.68 -5.27
N ILE A 144 -16.24 -4.85 -4.41
CA ILE A 144 -16.96 -4.09 -3.37
C ILE A 144 -17.98 -3.14 -4.01
N LEU A 145 -17.59 -2.40 -5.04
CA LEU A 145 -18.51 -1.52 -5.77
C LEU A 145 -19.69 -2.30 -6.38
N ILE A 146 -19.44 -3.46 -6.99
CA ILE A 146 -20.50 -4.32 -7.54
C ILE A 146 -21.43 -4.84 -6.44
N LYS A 147 -20.90 -5.32 -5.31
CA LYS A 147 -21.69 -5.76 -4.15
C LYS A 147 -22.59 -4.64 -3.62
N ARG A 148 -22.12 -3.39 -3.66
CA ARG A 148 -22.86 -2.19 -3.26
C ARG A 148 -23.83 -1.67 -4.35
N GLY A 149 -23.97 -2.38 -5.47
CA GLY A 149 -24.83 -1.99 -6.59
C GLY A 149 -24.26 -0.88 -7.48
N LYS A 150 -23.03 -0.43 -7.24
CA LYS A 150 -22.33 0.62 -7.99
C LYS A 150 -21.62 0.07 -9.23
N LYS A 151 -22.33 -0.73 -10.04
CA LYS A 151 -21.76 -1.44 -11.20
C LYS A 151 -21.15 -0.51 -12.25
N ALA A 152 -21.81 0.63 -12.53
CA ALA A 152 -21.31 1.62 -13.49
C ALA A 152 -19.97 2.24 -13.07
N GLU A 153 -19.80 2.48 -11.77
CA GLU A 153 -18.53 3.01 -11.22
C GLU A 153 -17.43 1.97 -11.33
N ALA A 154 -17.70 0.72 -10.96
CA ALA A 154 -16.75 -0.39 -11.11
C ALA A 154 -16.28 -0.54 -12.55
N ARG A 155 -17.22 -0.49 -13.52
CA ARG A 155 -16.91 -0.55 -14.95
C ARG A 155 -16.04 0.62 -15.41
N ARG A 156 -16.41 1.85 -15.07
CA ARG A 156 -15.64 3.05 -15.42
C ARG A 156 -14.18 2.93 -14.95
N LEU A 157 -13.96 2.48 -13.71
CA LEU A 157 -12.62 2.30 -13.17
C LEU A 157 -11.81 1.28 -13.98
N VAL A 158 -12.39 0.14 -14.32
CA VAL A 158 -11.70 -0.85 -15.15
C VAL A 158 -11.38 -0.31 -16.54
N GLU A 159 -12.32 0.40 -17.17
CA GLU A 159 -12.13 1.00 -18.50
C GLU A 159 -11.00 2.05 -18.47
N GLU A 160 -10.90 2.87 -17.43
CA GLU A 160 -9.78 3.83 -17.26
C GLU A 160 -8.43 3.11 -17.24
N PHE A 161 -8.32 1.98 -16.54
CA PHE A 161 -7.09 1.19 -16.52
C PHE A 161 -6.81 0.50 -17.86
N LEU A 162 -7.84 0.02 -18.56
CA LEU A 162 -7.69 -0.58 -19.89
C LEU A 162 -7.30 0.45 -20.95
N VAL A 163 -7.59 1.74 -20.77
CA VAL A 163 -7.06 2.79 -21.67
C VAL A 163 -5.55 2.91 -21.52
N VAL A 164 -5.03 2.81 -20.30
CA VAL A 164 -3.59 2.90 -20.01
C VAL A 164 -2.86 1.60 -20.35
N TYR A 165 -3.51 0.45 -20.10
CA TYR A 165 -2.94 -0.89 -20.28
C TYR A 165 -3.83 -1.76 -21.19
N PRO A 166 -4.03 -1.39 -22.47
CA PRO A 166 -5.02 -2.01 -23.36
C PRO A 166 -4.73 -3.47 -23.73
N HIS A 167 -3.51 -3.93 -23.48
CA HIS A 167 -3.06 -5.28 -23.81
C HIS A 167 -2.60 -6.08 -22.60
N ASP A 168 -2.81 -5.57 -21.39
CA ASP A 168 -2.48 -6.30 -20.19
C ASP A 168 -3.51 -7.41 -19.97
N TYR A 169 -3.04 -8.66 -20.14
CA TYR A 169 -3.87 -9.85 -20.02
C TYR A 169 -4.51 -9.99 -18.64
N ALA A 170 -3.81 -9.61 -17.57
CA ALA A 170 -4.33 -9.69 -16.21
C ALA A 170 -5.49 -8.70 -16.02
N PHE A 171 -5.35 -7.46 -16.52
CA PHE A 171 -6.43 -6.47 -16.46
C PHE A 171 -7.65 -6.85 -17.32
N LEU A 172 -7.44 -7.42 -18.51
CA LEU A 172 -8.55 -7.88 -19.35
C LEU A 172 -9.26 -9.09 -18.76
N ARG A 173 -8.54 -10.03 -18.13
CA ARG A 173 -9.16 -11.14 -17.39
C ARG A 173 -10.01 -10.61 -16.25
N LEU A 174 -9.48 -9.67 -15.47
CA LEU A 174 -10.21 -9.00 -14.40
C LEU A 174 -11.47 -8.30 -14.94
N ALA A 175 -11.37 -7.57 -16.04
CA ALA A 175 -12.50 -6.91 -16.68
C ALA A 175 -13.60 -7.92 -17.06
N ARG A 176 -13.22 -9.10 -17.56
CA ARG A 176 -14.18 -10.17 -17.89
C ARG A 176 -14.83 -10.77 -16.65
N GLU A 177 -14.07 -10.99 -15.58
CA GLU A 177 -14.58 -11.45 -14.29
C GLU A 177 -15.60 -10.46 -13.73
N LEU A 178 -15.28 -9.17 -13.76
CA LEU A 178 -16.17 -8.10 -13.30
C LEU A 178 -17.40 -7.93 -14.19
N ALA A 179 -17.28 -8.08 -15.52
CA ALA A 179 -18.42 -8.08 -16.43
C ALA A 179 -19.37 -9.24 -16.13
N THR A 180 -18.82 -10.43 -15.83
CA THR A 180 -19.60 -11.59 -15.38
C THR A 180 -20.32 -11.32 -14.06
N LEU A 181 -19.61 -10.78 -13.06
CA LEU A 181 -20.20 -10.42 -11.76
C LEU A 181 -21.25 -9.32 -11.87
N ALA A 182 -21.07 -8.39 -12.79
CA ALA A 182 -22.03 -7.33 -13.10
C ALA A 182 -23.24 -7.84 -13.89
N GLN A 183 -23.18 -9.04 -14.47
CA GLN A 183 -24.15 -9.58 -15.44
C GLN A 183 -24.32 -8.66 -16.66
N ASP A 184 -23.20 -8.11 -17.16
CA ASP A 184 -23.17 -7.24 -18.35
C ASP A 184 -22.64 -8.03 -19.55
N GLU A 185 -23.56 -8.69 -20.28
CA GLU A 185 -23.23 -9.58 -21.42
C GLU A 185 -22.52 -8.83 -22.55
N ILE A 186 -22.90 -7.58 -22.82
CA ILE A 186 -22.30 -6.75 -23.88
C ILE A 186 -20.84 -6.46 -23.53
N TRP A 187 -20.59 -6.03 -22.29
CA TRP A 187 -19.23 -5.77 -21.84
C TRP A 187 -18.39 -7.04 -21.78
N GLN A 188 -18.98 -8.15 -21.31
CA GLN A 188 -18.32 -9.44 -21.28
C GLN A 188 -17.89 -9.89 -22.69
N GLN A 189 -18.74 -9.67 -23.70
CA GLN A 189 -18.43 -9.98 -25.10
C GLN A 189 -17.29 -9.11 -25.62
N ASP A 190 -17.35 -7.78 -25.47
CA ASP A 190 -16.27 -6.86 -25.90
C ASP A 190 -14.91 -7.25 -25.28
N ILE A 191 -14.87 -7.52 -23.97
CA ILE A 191 -13.64 -7.94 -23.32
C ILE A 191 -13.16 -9.32 -23.80
N THR A 192 -14.08 -10.24 -24.10
CA THR A 192 -13.73 -11.57 -24.64
C THR A 192 -13.12 -11.46 -26.03
N GLU A 193 -13.64 -10.59 -26.89
CA GLU A 193 -13.06 -10.33 -28.21
C GLU A 193 -11.65 -9.73 -28.09
N ARG A 194 -11.45 -8.76 -27.18
CA ARG A 194 -10.12 -8.18 -26.90
C ARG A 194 -9.12 -9.21 -26.36
N LEU A 195 -9.54 -10.05 -25.41
CA LEU A 195 -8.73 -11.15 -24.89
C LEU A 195 -8.32 -12.10 -26.02
N THR A 196 -9.28 -12.51 -26.86
CA THR A 196 -9.03 -13.42 -27.99
C THR A 196 -8.00 -12.82 -28.95
N ALA A 197 -8.15 -11.55 -29.32
CA ALA A 197 -7.20 -10.86 -30.21
C ALA A 197 -5.77 -10.81 -29.65
N ILE A 198 -5.60 -10.65 -28.33
CA ILE A 198 -4.29 -10.68 -27.68
C ILE A 198 -3.71 -12.08 -27.67
N LEU A 199 -4.54 -13.09 -27.37
CA LEU A 199 -4.11 -14.48 -27.35
C LEU A 199 -3.69 -14.97 -28.75
N ASP A 200 -4.39 -14.54 -29.79
CA ASP A 200 -4.01 -14.83 -31.19
C ASP A 200 -2.67 -14.18 -31.55
N ARG A 201 -2.40 -12.97 -31.02
CA ARG A 201 -1.16 -12.22 -31.28
C ARG A 201 0.02 -12.68 -30.43
N TYR A 202 -0.24 -13.14 -29.20
CA TYR A 202 0.76 -13.54 -28.21
C TYR A 202 0.41 -14.89 -27.58
N PRO A 203 0.38 -15.99 -28.35
CA PRO A 203 -0.10 -17.29 -27.88
C PRO A 203 0.73 -17.87 -26.72
N TRP A 204 2.00 -17.47 -26.59
CA TRP A 204 2.89 -17.87 -25.50
C TRP A 204 2.47 -17.34 -24.12
N GLN A 205 1.64 -16.27 -24.06
CA GLN A 205 1.08 -15.80 -22.80
C GLN A 205 0.14 -16.85 -22.18
N ILE A 206 -0.52 -17.69 -23.00
CA ILE A 206 -1.32 -18.83 -22.50
C ILE A 206 -0.42 -19.83 -21.78
N SER A 207 0.73 -20.17 -22.36
CA SER A 207 1.63 -21.18 -21.82
C SER A 207 2.22 -20.78 -20.47
N LEU A 208 2.61 -19.52 -20.28
CA LEU A 208 3.12 -19.04 -18.98
C LEU A 208 2.07 -19.08 -17.88
N TYR A 209 0.81 -18.72 -18.18
CA TYR A 209 -0.27 -18.74 -17.18
C TYR A 209 -0.87 -20.13 -16.94
N ALA A 210 -0.87 -21.02 -17.94
CA ALA A 210 -1.28 -22.42 -17.76
C ALA A 210 -0.26 -23.24 -16.95
N LEU A 211 0.99 -22.77 -16.88
CA LEU A 211 2.05 -23.32 -16.04
C LEU A 211 2.00 -22.81 -14.60
N LEU A 212 1.27 -21.72 -14.32
CA LEU A 212 0.99 -21.30 -12.95
C LEU A 212 -0.12 -22.21 -12.40
N PRO A 213 0.07 -22.79 -11.20
CA PRO A 213 -0.93 -23.68 -10.63
C PRO A 213 -2.28 -22.96 -10.59
N LYS A 214 -3.31 -23.57 -11.17
CA LYS A 214 -4.69 -23.12 -10.98
C LYS A 214 -4.93 -23.13 -9.48
N GLU A 215 -5.03 -21.96 -8.86
CA GLU A 215 -5.52 -21.84 -7.49
C GLU A 215 -6.80 -22.67 -7.44
N SER A 216 -6.75 -23.76 -6.70
CA SER A 216 -7.88 -24.64 -6.51
C SER A 216 -9.00 -23.77 -5.98
N SER A 217 -10.07 -23.63 -6.74
CA SER A 217 -11.32 -23.08 -6.27
C SER A 217 -11.90 -24.04 -5.23
N SER A 218 -11.30 -24.08 -4.05
CA SER A 218 -11.90 -24.67 -2.86
C SER A 218 -12.99 -23.70 -2.39
N GLY A 219 -14.08 -23.66 -3.15
CA GLY A 219 -15.34 -23.15 -2.60
C GLY A 219 -15.75 -24.04 -1.43
N PRO A 220 -16.36 -23.48 -0.37
CA PRO A 220 -16.88 -24.28 0.71
C PRO A 220 -18.00 -25.16 0.15
N THR A 221 -17.82 -26.48 0.21
CA THR A 221 -18.94 -27.43 0.14
C THR A 221 -19.84 -27.17 1.34
N HIS A 222 -20.98 -26.52 1.10
CA HIS A 222 -22.14 -26.56 1.98
C HIS A 222 -23.13 -27.61 1.47
#